data_AF-A0AA47IBH4-F1
#
_entry.id   AF-A0AA47IBH4-F1
#
_cell.length_a   1.000
_cell.length_b   1.000
_cell.length_c   1.000
_cell.angle_alpha   90.00
_cell.angle_beta   90.00
_cell.angle_gamma   90.00
#
_symmetry.space_group_name_H-M   'P 1'
#
loop_
_entity.id
_entity.type
_entity.pdbx_description
1 polymer ?
#
loop_
_entity_poly.entity_id
_entity_poly.type
_entity_poly.pdbx_seq_one_letter_code
_entity_poly.pdbx_strand_id
1 'polypeptide(L)'
;MYYHLRELVAGDLLTEVMEVGGERVFRLAGEGAGPVRLVYNLGPHGNANELARFARSLLQVAQQDFETAIEVEEVVTAGKKRELWVSRNKGWLSDRDLQEVNVLLERLSELTSQPKAEGRNRLASLAFALAPTKAQPKRRGTQGASPSK
;
A
#
# COMPACT_ATOMS: atom_id res chain seq x y z
N MET A 1 7.42 11.59 20.12
CA MET A 1 8.03 10.53 19.29
C MET A 1 8.30 9.23 20.05
N TYR A 2 8.91 9.26 21.25
CA TYR A 2 9.23 8.04 22.02
C TYR A 2 8.04 7.21 22.53
N TYR A 3 6.86 7.82 22.72
CA TYR A 3 5.68 7.12 23.23
C TYR A 3 5.21 6.02 22.27
N HIS A 4 5.06 6.33 20.97
CA HIS A 4 4.62 5.35 19.97
C HIS A 4 5.63 4.21 19.78
N LEU A 5 6.93 4.48 19.86
CA LEU A 5 7.94 3.40 19.79
C LEU A 5 7.81 2.44 20.98
N ARG A 6 7.50 2.94 22.18
CA ARG A 6 7.25 2.08 23.35
C ARG A 6 5.97 1.27 23.21
N GLU A 7 4.90 1.86 22.67
CA GLU A 7 3.66 1.12 22.38
C GLU A 7 3.89 0.01 21.34
N LEU A 8 4.70 0.29 20.31
CA LEU A 8 5.05 -0.70 19.28
C LEU A 8 5.95 -1.82 19.83
N VAL A 9 6.86 -1.51 20.75
CA VAL A 9 7.63 -2.54 21.47
C VAL A 9 6.72 -3.37 22.40
N ALA A 10 5.81 -2.72 23.12
CA ALA A 10 4.86 -3.41 23.99
C ALA A 10 3.87 -4.30 23.20
N GLY A 11 3.62 -3.97 21.94
CA GLY A 11 2.81 -4.76 21.02
C GLY A 11 3.58 -5.80 20.20
N ASP A 12 4.84 -6.11 20.54
CA ASP A 12 5.72 -7.03 19.83
C ASP A 12 5.88 -6.72 18.33
N LEU A 13 5.74 -5.45 17.93
CA LEU A 13 5.95 -4.98 16.55
C LEU A 13 7.38 -4.49 16.33
N LEU A 14 8.02 -4.00 17.40
CA LEU A 14 9.41 -3.58 17.39
C LEU A 14 10.20 -4.29 18.48
N THR A 15 11.48 -4.52 18.22
CA THR A 15 12.49 -4.92 19.20
C THR A 15 13.46 -3.78 19.40
N GLU A 16 13.77 -3.46 20.66
CA GLU A 16 14.82 -2.51 21.01
C GLU A 16 16.18 -3.24 20.92
N VAL A 17 17.07 -2.70 20.10
CA VAL A 17 18.44 -3.19 19.91
C VAL A 17 19.40 -2.14 20.46
N MET A 18 20.29 -2.57 21.34
CA MET A 18 21.36 -1.72 21.87
C MET A 18 22.54 -1.77 20.90
N GLU A 19 22.91 -0.62 20.30
CA GLU A 19 24.16 -0.49 19.55
C GLU A 19 25.30 0.04 20.41
N VAL A 20 26.53 -0.24 19.96
CA VAL A 20 27.76 0.25 20.59
C VAL A 20 27.82 1.77 20.38
N GLY A 21 27.57 2.52 21.45
CA GLY A 21 27.46 3.99 21.40
C GLY A 21 26.34 4.55 22.27
N GLY A 22 25.44 3.70 22.80
CA GLY A 22 24.40 4.10 23.76
C GLY A 22 23.13 4.66 23.14
N GLU A 23 23.03 4.68 21.80
CA GLU A 23 21.80 5.04 21.10
C GLU A 23 20.83 3.85 21.03
N ARG A 24 19.55 4.15 21.29
CA ARG A 24 18.45 3.18 21.21
C ARG A 24 18.03 3.01 19.76
N VAL A 25 18.27 1.83 19.20
CA VAL A 25 17.84 1.47 17.85
C VAL A 25 16.62 0.56 17.96
N PHE A 26 15.63 0.74 17.10
CA PHE A 26 14.45 -0.13 17.04
C PHE A 26 14.44 -0.88 15.70
N ARG A 27 14.10 -2.17 15.71
CA ARG A 27 13.92 -2.99 14.51
C ARG A 27 12.55 -3.64 14.54
N LEU A 28 11.98 -3.94 13.37
CA LEU A 28 10.76 -4.75 13.29
C LEU A 28 10.98 -6.11 13.97
N ALA A 29 10.01 -6.56 14.75
CA ALA A 29 10.06 -7.87 15.38
C ALA A 29 9.86 -8.99 14.34
N GLY A 30 10.69 -10.04 14.40
CA GLY A 30 10.64 -11.21 13.50
C GLY A 30 12.03 -11.64 12.99
N GLU A 31 12.17 -12.91 12.61
CA GLU A 31 13.45 -13.51 12.17
C GLU A 31 13.89 -13.15 10.74
N GLY A 32 13.21 -12.22 10.07
CA GLY A 32 13.52 -11.88 8.69
C GLY A 32 13.36 -10.41 8.39
N ALA A 33 14.20 -9.89 7.48
CA ALA A 33 14.03 -8.61 6.80
C ALA A 33 12.81 -8.60 5.84
N GLY A 34 11.83 -9.47 6.07
CA GLY A 34 10.64 -9.61 5.26
C GLY A 34 9.58 -8.57 5.63
N PRO A 35 8.64 -8.26 4.71
CA PRO A 35 7.57 -7.31 5.00
C PRO A 35 6.66 -7.82 6.11
N VAL A 36 6.25 -6.94 7.02
CA VAL A 36 5.18 -7.22 7.99
C VAL A 36 3.92 -7.58 7.20
N ARG A 37 3.39 -8.79 7.41
CA ARG A 37 2.17 -9.26 6.74
C ARG A 37 0.96 -9.01 7.63
N LEU A 38 -0.08 -8.39 7.09
CA LEU A 38 -1.36 -8.26 7.76
C LEU A 38 -2.07 -9.61 7.83
N VAL A 39 -2.70 -9.88 8.98
CA VAL A 39 -3.66 -10.98 9.10
C VAL A 39 -5.03 -10.47 8.65
N TYR A 40 -5.58 -11.08 7.61
CA TYR A 40 -6.92 -10.77 7.11
C TYR A 40 -7.95 -11.69 7.76
N ASN A 41 -8.69 -11.21 8.76
CA ASN A 41 -9.81 -11.93 9.36
C ASN A 41 -11.11 -11.14 9.14
N LEU A 42 -11.92 -11.55 8.17
CA LEU A 42 -13.17 -10.88 7.83
C LEU A 42 -14.41 -11.60 8.41
N GLY A 43 -14.23 -12.50 9.38
CA GLY A 43 -15.32 -13.21 10.04
C GLY A 43 -16.12 -12.35 11.03
N PRO A 44 -17.16 -12.90 11.69
CA PRO A 44 -18.07 -12.16 12.59
C PRO A 44 -17.41 -11.43 13.77
N HIS A 45 -16.23 -11.88 14.20
CA HIS A 45 -15.38 -11.23 15.21
C HIS A 45 -13.98 -10.95 14.65
N GLY A 46 -13.92 -10.74 13.33
CA GLY A 46 -12.70 -10.42 12.62
C GLY A 46 -12.26 -8.98 12.81
N ASN A 47 -11.16 -8.63 12.16
CA ASN A 47 -10.49 -7.33 12.27
C ASN A 47 -10.79 -6.41 11.08
N ALA A 48 -11.99 -6.52 10.49
CA ALA A 48 -12.35 -5.79 9.28
C ALA A 48 -12.27 -4.26 9.44
N ASN A 49 -12.66 -3.74 10.62
CA ASN A 49 -12.60 -2.31 10.92
C ASN A 49 -11.16 -1.83 11.05
N GLU A 50 -10.30 -2.61 11.69
CA GLU A 50 -8.89 -2.37 11.89
C GLU A 50 -8.16 -2.40 10.54
N LEU A 51 -8.44 -3.39 9.70
CA LEU A 51 -7.93 -3.47 8.33
C LEU A 51 -8.33 -2.25 7.49
N ALA A 52 -9.59 -1.80 7.59
CA ALA A 52 -10.06 -0.62 6.86
C ALA A 52 -9.38 0.67 7.32
N ARG A 53 -9.18 0.83 8.64
CA ARG A 53 -8.43 1.97 9.19
C ARG A 53 -6.97 1.92 8.77
N PHE A 54 -6.34 0.75 8.86
CA PHE A 54 -4.95 0.54 8.46
C PHE A 54 -4.73 0.86 6.98
N ALA A 55 -5.58 0.32 6.09
CA ALA A 55 -5.51 0.59 4.66
C ALA A 55 -5.69 2.08 4.35
N ARG A 56 -6.61 2.77 5.04
CA ARG A 56 -6.79 4.23 4.90
C ARG A 56 -5.53 4.97 5.30
N SER A 57 -4.95 4.65 6.46
CA SER A 57 -3.74 5.31 6.95
C SER A 57 -2.55 5.10 6.00
N LEU A 58 -2.35 3.88 5.48
CA LEU A 58 -1.29 3.62 4.49
C LEU A 58 -1.45 4.46 3.22
N LEU A 59 -2.67 4.53 2.66
CA LEU A 59 -2.92 5.31 1.46
C LEU A 59 -2.77 6.81 1.71
N GLN A 60 -3.11 7.29 2.91
CA GLN A 60 -2.92 8.68 3.29
C GLN A 60 -1.42 9.04 3.39
N VAL A 61 -0.59 8.15 3.94
CA VAL A 61 0.87 8.34 3.96
C VAL A 61 1.42 8.38 2.52
N ALA A 62 1.04 7.43 1.68
CA ALA A 62 1.49 7.42 0.28
C ALA A 62 1.01 8.65 -0.51
N GLN A 63 -0.18 9.18 -0.21
CA GLN A 63 -0.65 10.45 -0.77
C GLN A 63 0.26 11.61 -0.34
N GLN A 64 0.57 11.71 0.96
CA GLN A 64 1.46 12.76 1.48
C GLN A 64 2.85 12.68 0.84
N ASP A 65 3.42 11.47 0.74
CA ASP A 65 4.72 11.25 0.10
C ASP A 65 4.70 11.65 -1.37
N PHE A 66 3.59 11.36 -2.07
CA PHE A 66 3.40 11.76 -3.46
C PHE A 66 3.32 13.28 -3.62
N GLU A 67 2.56 13.96 -2.75
CA GLU A 67 2.44 15.43 -2.74
C GLU A 67 3.81 16.08 -2.48
N THR A 68 4.59 15.58 -1.53
CA THR A 68 5.97 16.04 -1.30
C THR A 68 6.88 15.77 -2.50
N ALA A 69 6.76 14.62 -3.16
CA ALA A 69 7.58 14.29 -4.32
C ALA A 69 7.29 15.17 -5.56
N ILE A 70 6.10 15.76 -5.68
CA ILE A 70 5.78 16.73 -6.73
C ILE A 70 6.60 18.02 -6.57
N GLU A 71 6.95 18.39 -5.34
CA GLU A 71 7.70 19.62 -5.06
C GLU A 71 9.20 19.50 -5.39
N VAL A 72 9.68 18.30 -5.73
CA VAL A 72 11.08 18.05 -6.10
C VAL A 72 11.34 18.44 -7.56
N GLU A 73 12.23 19.41 -7.78
CA GLU A 73 12.48 20.02 -9.11
C GLU A 73 12.93 19.03 -10.20
N GLU A 74 13.61 17.94 -9.85
CA GLU A 74 14.23 17.00 -10.81
C GLU A 74 13.53 15.63 -10.92
N VAL A 75 12.28 15.52 -10.47
CA VAL A 75 11.59 14.21 -10.49
C VAL A 75 11.28 13.72 -11.91
N VAL A 76 11.68 12.50 -12.25
CA VAL A 76 11.45 11.95 -13.59
C VAL A 76 10.00 11.48 -13.72
N THR A 77 9.19 12.13 -14.58
CA THR A 77 7.74 11.84 -14.70
C THR A 77 7.35 11.00 -15.92
N ALA A 78 8.30 10.57 -16.75
CA ALA A 78 8.03 9.86 -17.99
C ALA A 78 9.08 8.77 -18.32
N GLY A 79 8.71 7.86 -19.22
CA GLY A 79 9.58 6.80 -19.71
C GLY A 79 9.82 5.66 -18.72
N LYS A 80 10.78 4.77 -19.04
CA LYS A 80 11.08 3.56 -18.25
C LYS A 80 11.74 3.83 -16.90
N LYS A 81 12.27 5.04 -16.70
CA LYS A 81 12.92 5.50 -15.46
C LYS A 81 12.04 6.46 -14.65
N ARG A 82 10.73 6.47 -14.91
CA ARG A 82 9.78 7.31 -14.19
C ARG A 82 9.82 7.01 -12.69
N GLU A 83 9.94 8.06 -11.90
CA GLU A 83 10.04 8.04 -10.44
C GLU A 83 8.71 8.42 -9.75
N LEU A 84 7.84 9.16 -10.44
CA LEU A 84 6.58 9.66 -9.87
C LEU A 84 5.37 9.19 -10.66
N TRP A 85 4.53 8.33 -10.07
CA TRP A 85 3.35 7.75 -10.72
C TRP A 85 2.12 7.77 -9.80
N VAL A 86 0.96 8.12 -10.36
CA VAL A 86 -0.35 7.85 -9.74
C VAL A 86 -1.29 7.29 -10.80
N SER A 87 -2.05 6.26 -10.46
CA SER A 87 -3.06 5.70 -11.35
C SER A 87 -4.17 5.02 -10.56
N ARG A 88 -5.37 5.06 -11.12
CA ARG A 88 -6.53 4.32 -10.67
C ARG A 88 -7.14 3.60 -11.85
N ASN A 89 -6.99 2.29 -11.89
CA ASN A 89 -7.59 1.44 -12.92
C ASN A 89 -8.78 0.68 -12.36
N LYS A 90 -9.87 0.62 -13.12
CA LYS A 90 -11.01 -0.26 -12.86
C LYS A 90 -11.23 -1.09 -14.11
N GLY A 91 -11.25 -2.41 -13.96
CA GLY A 91 -11.40 -3.33 -15.06
C GLY A 91 -11.99 -4.65 -14.63
N TRP A 92 -12.33 -5.47 -15.62
CA TRP A 92 -12.70 -6.85 -15.43
C TRP A 92 -11.43 -7.70 -15.47
N LEU A 93 -11.29 -8.59 -14.49
CA LEU A 93 -10.18 -9.54 -14.41
C LEU A 93 -10.78 -10.94 -14.50
N SER A 94 -10.18 -11.79 -15.34
CA SER A 94 -10.35 -13.24 -15.21
C SER A 94 -9.62 -13.76 -13.97
N ASP A 95 -9.86 -15.02 -13.60
CA ASP A 95 -9.12 -15.66 -12.50
C ASP A 95 -7.62 -15.69 -12.77
N ARG A 96 -7.23 -15.90 -14.04
CA ARG A 96 -5.82 -15.85 -14.46
C ARG A 96 -5.25 -14.44 -14.31
N ASP A 97 -5.99 -13.41 -14.72
CA ASP A 97 -5.53 -12.02 -14.56
C ASP A 97 -5.39 -11.67 -13.08
N LEU A 98 -6.30 -12.15 -12.23
CA LEU A 98 -6.24 -11.94 -10.79
C LEU A 98 -5.00 -12.61 -10.17
N GLN A 99 -4.68 -13.84 -10.57
CA GLN A 99 -3.46 -14.53 -10.14
C GLN A 99 -2.20 -13.76 -10.54
N GLU A 100 -2.12 -13.35 -11.81
CA GLU A 100 -0.98 -12.57 -12.32
C GLU A 100 -0.81 -11.24 -11.59
N VAL A 101 -1.91 -10.53 -11.33
CA VAL A 101 -1.88 -9.29 -10.53
C VAL A 101 -1.29 -9.55 -9.15
N ASN A 102 -1.67 -10.63 -8.47
CA ASN A 102 -1.11 -10.95 -7.15
C ASN A 102 0.40 -11.25 -7.21
N VAL A 103 0.86 -11.99 -8.22
CA VAL A 103 2.31 -12.24 -8.43
C VAL A 103 3.07 -10.93 -8.65
N LEU A 104 2.53 -10.03 -9.46
CA LEU A 104 3.16 -8.73 -9.71
C LEU A 104 3.20 -7.85 -8.46
N LEU A 105 2.13 -7.86 -7.65
CA LEU A 105 2.08 -7.11 -6.38
C LEU A 105 3.05 -7.68 -5.35
N GLU A 106 3.20 -9.00 -5.27
CA GLU A 106 4.20 -9.64 -4.40
C GLU A 106 5.61 -9.27 -4.85
N ARG A 107 5.91 -9.38 -6.15
CA ARG A 107 7.21 -8.98 -6.70
C ARG A 107 7.54 -7.52 -6.47
N LEU A 108 6.55 -6.63 -6.62
CA LEU A 108 6.72 -5.22 -6.35
C LEU A 108 7.03 -4.97 -4.88
N SER A 109 6.32 -5.64 -3.97
CA SER A 109 6.55 -5.58 -2.53
C SER A 109 7.95 -6.05 -2.14
N GLU A 110 8.42 -7.16 -2.74
CA GLU A 110 9.78 -7.67 -2.53
C GLU A 110 10.86 -6.68 -2.96
N LEU A 111 10.66 -5.96 -4.07
CA LEU A 111 11.62 -4.99 -4.59
C LEU A 111 11.70 -3.76 -3.69
N THR A 112 10.57 -3.30 -3.15
CA THR A 112 10.48 -2.09 -2.33
C THR A 112 10.76 -2.33 -0.84
N SER A 113 10.71 -3.58 -0.35
CA SER A 113 11.02 -3.92 1.05
C SER A 113 12.51 -4.17 1.32
N GLN A 114 13.36 -4.03 0.31
CA GLN A 114 14.77 -4.33 0.42
C GLN A 114 15.52 -3.27 1.26
N PRO A 115 16.53 -3.68 2.05
CA PRO A 115 17.37 -2.72 2.76
C PRO A 115 18.22 -1.89 1.79
N LYS A 116 18.63 -0.69 2.26
CA LYS A 116 19.61 0.16 1.58
C LYS A 116 20.92 -0.64 1.41
N ALA A 117 21.43 -0.65 0.19
CA ALA A 117 22.64 -1.36 -0.20
C ALA A 117 23.31 -0.65 -1.38
N GLU A 118 24.54 -1.04 -1.72
CA GLU A 118 25.23 -0.52 -2.90
C GLU A 118 24.37 -0.72 -4.17
N GLY A 119 24.26 0.32 -4.99
CA GLY A 119 23.40 0.34 -6.18
C GLY A 119 21.92 0.59 -5.92
N ARG A 120 21.43 0.53 -4.67
CA ARG A 120 20.05 0.88 -4.28
C ARG A 120 19.98 2.33 -3.79
N ASN A 121 20.12 3.26 -4.73
CA ASN A 121 20.27 4.69 -4.44
C ASN A 121 18.95 5.46 -4.44
N ARG A 122 17.81 4.78 -4.62
CA ARG A 122 16.49 5.39 -4.71
C ARG A 122 15.60 4.86 -3.60
N LEU A 123 15.11 5.76 -2.76
CA LEU A 123 14.05 5.46 -1.80
C LEU A 123 12.72 5.80 -2.47
N ALA A 124 11.77 4.88 -2.40
CA ALA A 124 10.44 5.07 -2.95
C ALA A 124 9.39 4.66 -1.91
N SER A 125 8.35 5.47 -1.78
CA SER A 125 7.14 5.11 -1.04
C SER A 125 6.12 4.54 -2.02
N LEU A 126 5.51 3.42 -1.66
CA LEU A 126 4.50 2.76 -2.48
C LEU A 126 3.44 2.13 -1.59
N ALA A 127 2.18 2.50 -1.84
CA ALA A 127 1.02 1.81 -1.32
C ALA A 127 0.04 1.51 -2.46
N PHE A 128 -0.56 0.32 -2.44
CA PHE A 128 -1.59 -0.09 -3.39
C PHE A 128 -2.71 -0.83 -2.66
N ALA A 129 -3.91 -0.79 -3.24
CA ALA A 129 -5.05 -1.55 -2.77
C ALA A 129 -5.71 -2.28 -3.94
N LEU A 130 -5.82 -3.60 -3.83
CA LEU A 130 -6.63 -4.43 -4.71
C LEU A 130 -7.94 -4.74 -3.99
N ALA A 131 -9.05 -4.22 -4.51
CA ALA A 131 -10.36 -4.38 -3.90
C ALA A 131 -11.41 -4.81 -4.95
N PRO A 132 -12.09 -5.95 -4.77
CA PRO A 132 -13.21 -6.29 -5.64
C PRO A 132 -14.33 -5.26 -5.48
N THR A 133 -14.90 -4.82 -6.59
CA THR A 133 -16.04 -3.88 -6.59
C THR A 133 -17.24 -4.50 -7.27
N LYS A 134 -18.43 -4.25 -6.75
CA LYS A 134 -19.68 -4.70 -7.39
C LYS A 134 -19.95 -3.84 -8.62
N ALA A 135 -20.31 -4.48 -9.73
CA ALA A 135 -20.83 -3.77 -10.89
C ALA A 135 -22.17 -3.12 -10.53
N GLN A 136 -22.27 -1.81 -10.72
CA GLN A 136 -23.54 -1.12 -10.63
C GLN A 136 -24.28 -1.34 -11.96
N PRO A 137 -25.56 -1.75 -11.93
CA PRO A 137 -26.33 -1.93 -13.16
C PRO A 137 -26.40 -0.61 -13.92
N LYS A 138 -26.25 -0.67 -15.25
CA LYS A 138 -26.40 0.49 -16.12
C LYS A 138 -27.81 1.04 -15.91
N ARG A 139 -27.93 2.27 -15.38
CA ARG A 139 -29.21 2.93 -15.13
C ARG A 139 -30.01 2.91 -16.45
N ARG A 140 -31.02 2.04 -16.56
CA ARG A 140 -31.94 2.03 -17.69
C ARG A 140 -32.66 3.38 -17.64
N GLY A 141 -32.39 4.24 -18.62
CA GLY A 141 -33.24 5.40 -18.86
C GLY A 141 -34.66 4.89 -19.10
N THR A 142 -35.58 5.33 -18.24
CA THR A 142 -37.02 5.19 -18.46
C THR A 142 -37.35 5.75 -19.84
N GLN A 143 -37.84 4.88 -20.71
CA GLN A 143 -38.49 5.25 -21.95
C GLN A 143 -39.69 6.13 -21.61
N GLY A 144 -39.63 7.41 -21.99
CA GLY A 144 -40.83 8.21 -22.24
C GLY A 144 -41.26 7.94 -23.68
N ALA A 145 -42.01 6.87 -23.89
CA ALA A 145 -42.85 6.75 -25.07
C ALA A 145 -43.92 7.85 -25.00
N SER A 146 -44.00 8.70 -26.02
CA SER A 146 -45.21 9.44 -26.34
C SER A 146 -45.57 9.18 -27.80
N PRO A 147 -46.86 8.95 -28.12
CA PRO A 147 -47.31 8.42 -29.39
C PRO A 147 -47.46 9.53 -30.44
N SER A 148 -47.45 9.12 -31.71
CA SER A 148 -47.75 9.92 -32.90
C SER A 148 -49.03 10.76 -32.77
N LYS A 149 -48.95 12.00 -33.27
CA LYS A 149 -49.95 12.60 -34.15
C LYS A 149 -49.22 13.42 -35.20
#